data_AF-A0A5R1NSA3-F1
#
_entry.id   AF-A0A5R1NSA3-F1
#
_cell.length_a   1.000
_cell.length_b   1.000
_cell.length_c   1.000
_cell.angle_alpha   90.00
_cell.angle_beta   90.00
_cell.angle_gamma   90.00
#
_symmetry.space_group_name_H-M   'P 1'
#
loop_
_entity.id
_entity.type
_entity.pdbx_description
1 polymer ?
#
loop_
_entity_poly.entity_id
_entity_poly.type
_entity_poly.pdbx_seq_one_letter_code
_entity_poly.pdbx_strand_id
1 'polypeptide(L)'
;MTYSVIRVRATPSASRSGHMGGVVVVAGIAVAAWISFGRHLFGIGGDLTIIYAATLGVIFAALLVFTGLAVRRTARRGFETRAITYAFFLASGVSGLLLGLTLPDSTPRGLQTIISGPTQPALDIAIGIANPLGVIGIATAIIALVLSIRDSRGLITLVESWGDEDDGALVDPA
;
A
#
# COMPACT_ATOMS: atom_id res chain seq x y z
N MET A 1 -10.69 -2.51 -40.79
CA MET A 1 -10.76 -2.38 -39.32
C MET A 1 -9.37 -2.11 -38.78
N THR A 2 -9.15 -0.95 -38.16
CA THR A 2 -7.83 -0.54 -37.66
C THR A 2 -7.96 -0.16 -36.19
N TYR A 3 -7.20 -0.82 -35.32
CA TYR A 3 -7.16 -0.50 -33.90
C TYR A 3 -6.00 0.44 -33.62
N SER A 4 -6.28 1.59 -32.98
CA SER A 4 -5.23 2.47 -32.47
C SER A 4 -5.02 2.24 -30.98
N VAL A 5 -3.76 2.06 -30.59
CA VAL A 5 -3.38 1.84 -29.19
C VAL A 5 -3.07 3.20 -28.57
N ILE A 6 -3.95 3.70 -27.69
CA ILE A 6 -3.75 5.00 -27.05
C ILE A 6 -3.58 4.81 -25.54
N ARG A 7 -2.53 5.42 -24.97
CA ARG A 7 -2.44 5.58 -23.51
C ARG A 7 -3.26 6.77 -23.09
N VAL A 8 -4.36 6.51 -22.39
CA VAL A 8 -5.21 7.57 -21.84
C VAL A 8 -4.51 8.17 -20.62
N ARG A 9 -4.11 9.44 -20.72
CA ARG A 9 -3.67 10.25 -19.58
C ARG A 9 -4.91 10.87 -18.95
N ALA A 10 -5.05 10.79 -17.62
CA ALA A 10 -6.18 11.42 -16.95
C ALA A 10 -6.07 12.95 -17.07
N THR A 11 -7.20 13.64 -17.22
CA THR A 11 -7.26 15.10 -17.23
C THR A 11 -6.67 15.63 -15.91
N PRO A 12 -5.60 16.44 -15.95
CA PRO A 12 -4.81 16.70 -14.76
C PRO A 12 -5.55 17.63 -13.78
N SER A 13 -6.07 17.09 -12.68
CA SER A 13 -6.21 17.88 -11.44
C SER A 13 -4.84 17.95 -10.75
N ALA A 14 -3.91 18.69 -11.36
CA ALA A 14 -2.47 18.65 -11.11
C ALA A 14 -2.03 18.89 -9.65
N SER A 15 -2.83 19.57 -8.83
CA SER A 15 -2.46 19.99 -7.47
C SER A 15 -2.63 18.89 -6.39
N ARG A 16 -3.64 18.02 -6.51
CA ARG A 16 -4.01 17.08 -5.42
C ARG A 16 -3.19 15.78 -5.44
N SER A 17 -2.73 15.37 -6.63
CA SER A 17 -2.18 14.03 -6.86
C SER A 17 -0.75 13.84 -6.31
N GLY A 18 0.11 14.87 -6.39
CA GLY A 18 1.48 14.82 -5.88
C GLY A 18 1.59 14.74 -4.36
N HIS A 19 0.68 15.41 -3.65
CA HIS A 19 0.60 15.40 -2.18
C HIS A 19 0.24 14.02 -1.65
N MET A 20 -0.68 13.32 -2.32
CA MET A 20 -1.15 12.00 -1.89
C MET A 20 -0.01 10.97 -1.83
N GLY A 21 0.87 10.93 -2.83
CA GLY A 21 2.03 10.05 -2.81
C GLY A 21 2.98 10.33 -1.64
N GLY A 22 3.15 11.61 -1.26
CA GLY A 22 3.89 11.99 -0.06
C GLY A 22 3.25 11.50 1.23
N VAL A 23 1.93 11.68 1.37
CA VAL A 23 1.14 11.19 2.51
C VAL A 23 1.27 9.68 2.67
N VAL A 24 1.18 8.92 1.56
CA VAL A 24 1.32 7.46 1.58
C VAL A 24 2.71 7.03 2.05
N VAL A 25 3.78 7.71 1.62
CA VAL A 25 5.14 7.42 2.09
C VAL A 25 5.26 7.69 3.59
N VAL A 26 4.79 8.84 4.07
CA VAL A 26 4.86 9.21 5.50
C VAL A 26 4.06 8.21 6.34
N ALA A 27 2.85 7.86 5.91
CA ALA A 27 2.03 6.84 6.57
C ALA A 27 2.73 5.48 6.61
N GLY A 28 3.38 5.07 5.53
CA GLY A 28 4.16 3.82 5.48
C GLY A 28 5.32 3.79 6.47
N ILE A 29 6.07 4.90 6.57
CA ILE A 29 7.15 5.05 7.56
C ILE A 29 6.59 5.01 8.98
N ALA A 30 5.46 5.69 9.24
CA ALA A 30 4.82 5.71 10.54
C ALA A 30 4.38 4.31 10.99
N VAL A 31 3.78 3.51 10.09
CA VAL A 31 3.40 2.12 10.38
C VAL A 31 4.63 1.25 10.67
N ALA A 32 5.69 1.37 9.87
CA ALA A 32 6.92 0.61 10.11
C ALA A 32 7.60 0.98 11.44
N ALA A 33 7.64 2.27 11.75
CA ALA A 33 8.14 2.77 13.04
C ALA A 33 7.27 2.29 14.21
N TRP A 34 5.95 2.25 14.04
CA TRP A 34 5.01 1.72 15.03
C TRP A 34 5.23 0.23 15.32
N ILE A 35 5.36 -0.61 14.29
CA ILE A 35 5.62 -2.06 14.46
C ILE A 35 6.95 -2.29 15.19
N SER A 36 7.96 -1.47 14.85
CA SER A 36 9.31 -1.57 15.38
C SER A 36 9.40 -1.09 16.82
N PHE A 37 8.89 0.12 17.10
CA PHE A 37 9.16 0.86 18.33
C PHE A 37 7.92 1.26 19.11
N GLY A 38 6.70 0.99 18.61
CA GLY A 38 5.45 1.40 19.28
C GLY A 38 5.38 0.92 20.72
N ARG A 39 5.91 -0.27 21.00
CA ARG A 39 6.05 -0.87 22.34
C ARG A 39 6.86 -0.01 23.32
N HIS A 40 7.87 0.74 22.86
CA HIS A 40 8.65 1.63 23.72
C HIS A 40 7.81 2.78 24.29
N LEU A 41 6.80 3.24 23.55
CA LEU A 41 5.89 4.30 23.99
C LEU A 41 5.04 3.89 25.20
N PHE A 42 4.92 2.59 25.46
CA PHE A 42 4.18 2.01 26.59
C PHE A 42 5.10 1.42 27.66
N GLY A 43 6.42 1.65 27.57
CA GLY A 43 7.38 1.14 28.56
C GLY A 43 7.57 -0.38 28.55
N ILE A 44 7.24 -1.05 27.44
CA ILE A 44 7.38 -2.50 27.26
C ILE A 44 8.41 -2.87 26.18
N GLY A 45 9.30 -1.94 25.82
CA GLY A 45 10.41 -2.22 24.91
C GLY A 45 11.36 -3.25 25.53
N GLY A 46 11.62 -4.33 24.79
CA GLY A 46 12.46 -5.44 25.22
C GLY A 46 13.42 -5.93 24.13
N ASP A 47 14.05 -7.06 24.39
CA ASP A 47 15.10 -7.61 23.51
C ASP A 47 14.60 -7.94 22.10
N LEU A 48 13.30 -8.28 21.96
CA LEU A 48 12.73 -8.64 20.66
C LEU A 48 12.49 -7.40 19.79
N THR A 49 12.49 -6.19 20.34
CA THR A 49 12.32 -4.97 19.54
C THR A 49 13.37 -4.85 18.44
N ILE A 50 14.65 -5.16 18.71
CA ILE A 50 15.70 -5.07 17.69
C ILE A 50 15.43 -6.06 16.56
N ILE A 51 15.01 -7.28 16.90
CA ILE A 51 14.67 -8.32 15.93
C ILE A 51 13.47 -7.87 15.08
N TYR A 52 12.41 -7.35 15.70
CA TYR A 52 11.25 -6.86 14.96
C TYR A 52 11.57 -5.65 14.08
N ALA A 53 12.39 -4.73 14.56
CA ALA A 53 12.84 -3.58 13.77
C ALA A 53 13.63 -4.04 12.53
N ALA A 54 14.59 -4.95 12.71
CA ALA A 54 15.45 -5.46 11.65
C ALA A 54 14.71 -6.37 10.64
N THR A 55 13.60 -7.00 11.04
CA THR A 55 12.82 -7.91 10.19
C THR A 55 11.53 -7.26 9.72
N LEU A 56 10.48 -7.26 10.54
CA LEU A 56 9.17 -6.74 10.20
C LEU A 56 9.21 -5.24 9.86
N GLY A 57 9.91 -4.44 10.66
CA GLY A 57 10.07 -3.01 10.44
C GLY A 57 10.64 -2.70 9.06
N VAL A 58 11.76 -3.33 8.70
CA VAL A 58 12.39 -3.20 7.38
C VAL A 58 11.47 -3.66 6.25
N ILE A 59 10.80 -4.80 6.39
CA ILE A 59 9.90 -5.34 5.36
C ILE A 59 8.72 -4.40 5.12
N PHE A 60 8.02 -3.97 6.18
CA PHE A 60 6.90 -3.03 6.07
C PHE A 60 7.36 -1.68 5.55
N ALA A 61 8.50 -1.16 6.02
CA ALA A 61 9.06 0.09 5.52
C ALA A 61 9.31 0.01 4.02
N ALA A 62 10.01 -1.03 3.55
CA ALA A 62 10.29 -1.21 2.14
C ALA A 62 9.00 -1.26 1.31
N LEU A 63 8.06 -2.14 1.66
CA LEU A 63 6.84 -2.32 0.87
C LEU A 63 5.97 -1.07 0.83
N LEU A 64 5.72 -0.43 1.98
CA LEU A 64 4.83 0.72 2.07
C LEU A 64 5.47 1.99 1.49
N VAL A 65 6.76 2.20 1.70
CA VAL A 65 7.49 3.33 1.10
C VAL A 65 7.56 3.18 -0.42
N PHE A 66 7.92 1.99 -0.94
CA PHE A 66 7.93 1.79 -2.38
C PHE A 66 6.55 1.93 -3.01
N THR A 67 5.48 1.54 -2.29
CA THR A 67 4.10 1.78 -2.72
C THR A 67 3.83 3.29 -2.83
N GLY A 68 4.17 4.08 -1.81
CA GLY A 68 4.01 5.54 -1.83
C GLY A 68 4.83 6.22 -2.92
N LEU A 69 6.06 5.75 -3.16
CA LEU A 69 6.91 6.23 -4.26
C LEU A 69 6.31 5.90 -5.63
N ALA A 70 5.73 4.71 -5.80
CA ALA A 70 5.02 4.34 -7.02
C ALA A 70 3.77 5.19 -7.23
N VAL A 71 2.96 5.44 -6.20
CA VAL A 71 1.82 6.37 -6.26
C VAL A 71 2.25 7.79 -6.64
N ARG A 72 3.32 8.30 -6.02
CA ARG A 72 3.91 9.60 -6.38
C ARG A 72 4.37 9.64 -7.84
N ARG A 73 4.95 8.54 -8.34
CA ARG A 73 5.38 8.39 -9.74
C ARG A 73 4.19 8.35 -10.69
N THR A 74 3.10 7.67 -10.34
CA THR A 74 1.84 7.63 -11.09
C THR A 74 1.27 9.03 -11.26
N ALA A 75 1.16 9.78 -10.15
CA ALA A 75 0.72 11.17 -10.13
C ALA A 75 1.57 12.08 -11.04
N ARG A 76 2.90 12.00 -10.92
CA ARG A 76 3.85 12.78 -11.73
C ARG A 76 3.75 12.49 -13.24
N ARG A 77 3.29 11.29 -13.61
CA ARG A 77 3.12 10.87 -15.01
C ARG A 77 1.75 11.26 -15.59
N GLY A 78 0.86 11.83 -14.78
CA GLY A 78 -0.51 12.17 -15.18
C GLY A 78 -1.45 10.96 -15.25
N PHE A 79 -1.10 9.87 -14.57
CA PHE A 79 -1.99 8.72 -14.42
C PHE A 79 -2.71 8.80 -13.07
N GLU A 80 -3.83 8.10 -12.95
CA GLU A 80 -4.57 7.95 -11.71
C GLU A 80 -4.21 6.65 -10.99
N THR A 81 -4.13 6.72 -9.66
CA THR A 81 -4.02 5.54 -8.81
C THR A 81 -5.40 5.02 -8.49
N ARG A 82 -5.63 3.72 -8.68
CA ARG A 82 -6.95 3.11 -8.51
C ARG A 82 -7.31 3.01 -7.03
N ALA A 83 -8.60 3.14 -6.71
CA ALA A 83 -9.11 3.04 -5.34
C ALA A 83 -8.71 1.71 -4.64
N ILE A 84 -8.69 0.61 -5.40
CA ILE A 84 -8.26 -0.70 -4.90
C ILE A 84 -6.81 -0.71 -4.40
N THR A 85 -5.92 0.07 -5.02
CA THR A 85 -4.52 0.24 -4.57
C THR A 85 -4.49 0.85 -3.17
N TYR A 86 -5.30 1.89 -2.93
CA TYR A 86 -5.41 2.51 -1.60
C TYR A 86 -6.08 1.59 -0.59
N ALA A 87 -7.09 0.81 -0.98
CA ALA A 87 -7.75 -0.14 -0.09
C ALA A 87 -6.75 -1.19 0.45
N PHE A 88 -5.91 -1.77 -0.41
CA PHE A 88 -4.88 -2.72 0.02
C PHE A 88 -3.77 -2.06 0.85
N PHE A 89 -3.39 -0.82 0.55
CA PHE A 89 -2.47 -0.05 1.38
C PHE A 89 -3.03 0.18 2.78
N LEU A 90 -4.30 0.60 2.88
CA LEU A 90 -4.98 0.82 4.15
C LEU A 90 -5.16 -0.48 4.93
N ALA A 91 -5.54 -1.58 4.27
CA ALA A 91 -5.63 -2.90 4.90
C ALA A 91 -4.28 -3.30 5.51
N SER A 92 -3.18 -3.11 4.79
CA SER A 92 -1.84 -3.35 5.32
C SER A 92 -1.51 -2.46 6.52
N GLY A 93 -1.82 -1.17 6.43
CA GLY A 93 -1.62 -0.22 7.52
C GLY A 93 -2.40 -0.60 8.78
N VAL A 94 -3.68 -0.97 8.65
CA VAL A 94 -4.52 -1.42 9.78
C VAL A 94 -3.98 -2.72 10.36
N SER A 95 -3.61 -3.70 9.54
CA SER A 95 -2.98 -4.93 10.01
C SER A 95 -1.66 -4.64 10.74
N GLY A 96 -0.83 -3.72 10.24
CA GLY A 96 0.42 -3.30 10.87
C GLY A 96 0.20 -2.57 12.21
N LEU A 97 -0.85 -1.75 12.30
CA LEU A 97 -1.23 -1.09 13.55
C LEU A 97 -1.66 -2.12 14.61
N LEU A 98 -2.56 -3.02 14.25
CA LEU A 98 -3.02 -4.09 15.13
C LEU A 98 -1.86 -5.01 15.53
N LEU A 99 -0.98 -5.34 14.57
CA LEU A 99 0.23 -6.13 14.82
C LEU A 99 1.10 -5.48 15.89
N GLY A 100 1.34 -4.16 15.82
CA GLY A 100 2.11 -3.45 16.84
C GLY A 100 1.50 -3.54 18.24
N LEU A 101 0.16 -3.61 18.35
CA LEU A 101 -0.55 -3.78 19.63
C LEU A 101 -0.43 -5.20 20.20
N THR A 102 -0.42 -6.20 19.32
CA THR A 102 -0.43 -7.63 19.68
C THR A 102 0.96 -8.26 19.73
N LEU A 103 1.98 -7.62 19.17
CA LEU A 103 3.35 -8.12 19.17
C LEU A 103 3.86 -8.25 20.62
N PRO A 104 4.27 -9.45 21.05
CA PRO A 104 4.86 -9.61 22.36
C PRO A 104 6.29 -9.07 22.38
N ASP A 105 6.75 -8.62 23.54
CA ASP A 105 8.16 -8.32 23.77
C ASP A 105 8.63 -8.93 25.09
N SER A 106 9.93 -9.21 25.15
CA SER A 106 10.59 -9.82 26.31
C SER A 106 11.07 -8.72 27.24
N THR A 107 10.36 -8.50 28.34
CA THR A 107 10.72 -7.51 29.37
C THR A 107 11.31 -8.20 30.60
N PRO A 108 11.97 -7.47 31.52
CA PRO A 108 12.41 -8.04 32.80
C PRO A 108 11.27 -8.62 33.64
N ARG A 109 10.02 -8.23 33.37
CA ARG A 109 8.80 -8.72 34.02
C ARG A 109 8.15 -9.90 33.28
N GLY A 110 8.80 -10.42 32.24
CA GLY A 110 8.30 -11.48 31.37
C GLY A 110 7.74 -10.97 30.04
N LEU A 111 7.09 -11.88 29.31
CA LEU A 111 6.52 -11.62 27.98
C LEU A 111 5.24 -10.78 28.09
N GLN A 112 5.15 -9.69 27.34
CA GLN A 112 4.02 -8.75 27.39
C GLN A 112 3.68 -8.17 26.02
N THR A 113 2.40 -7.90 25.77
CA THR A 113 1.93 -7.11 24.61
C THR A 113 1.35 -5.78 25.10
N ILE A 114 1.09 -4.83 24.18
CA ILE A 114 0.43 -3.56 24.55
C ILE A 114 -1.02 -3.82 24.98
N ILE A 115 -1.73 -4.68 24.25
CA ILE A 115 -3.18 -4.85 24.42
C ILE A 115 -3.56 -5.74 25.61
N SER A 116 -2.75 -6.78 25.89
CA SER A 116 -3.05 -7.76 26.94
C SER A 116 -2.20 -7.61 28.20
N GLY A 117 -1.08 -6.87 28.14
CA GLY A 117 -0.06 -6.93 29.19
C GLY A 117 0.43 -8.37 29.42
N PRO A 118 0.79 -8.74 30.67
CA PRO A 118 1.26 -10.08 31.02
C PRO A 118 0.13 -11.08 31.34
N THR A 119 -1.14 -10.68 31.26
CA THR A 119 -2.24 -11.48 31.83
C THR A 119 -2.69 -12.61 30.90
N GLN A 120 -2.69 -13.84 31.41
CA GLN A 120 -3.30 -15.00 30.74
C GLN A 120 -4.81 -15.05 30.99
N PRO A 121 -5.63 -15.55 30.04
CA PRO A 121 -5.26 -16.10 28.72
C PRO A 121 -5.14 -15.04 27.61
N ALA A 122 -5.39 -13.76 27.92
CA ALA A 122 -5.40 -12.68 26.93
C ALA A 122 -4.05 -12.53 26.20
N LEU A 123 -2.93 -12.77 26.89
CA LEU A 123 -1.59 -12.80 26.31
C LEU A 123 -1.47 -13.81 25.17
N ASP A 124 -1.89 -15.05 25.41
CA ASP A 124 -1.76 -16.14 24.42
C ASP A 124 -2.64 -15.87 23.20
N ILE A 125 -3.84 -15.30 23.41
CA ILE A 125 -4.75 -14.89 22.33
C ILE A 125 -4.11 -13.78 21.49
N ALA A 126 -3.55 -12.74 22.14
CA ALA A 126 -2.90 -11.63 21.44
C ALA A 126 -1.72 -12.13 20.58
N ILE A 127 -0.87 -12.98 21.14
CA ILE A 127 0.25 -13.59 20.41
C ILE A 127 -0.25 -14.46 19.25
N GLY A 128 -1.31 -15.25 19.47
CA GLY A 128 -1.91 -16.09 18.44
C GLY A 128 -2.45 -15.30 17.25
N ILE A 129 -2.99 -14.10 17.48
CA ILE A 129 -3.52 -13.21 16.42
C ILE A 129 -2.40 -12.41 15.73
N ALA A 130 -1.28 -12.15 16.41
CA ALA A 130 -0.17 -11.36 15.86
C ALA A 130 0.37 -11.97 14.54
N ASN A 131 0.55 -13.28 14.47
CA ASN A 131 1.09 -13.92 13.27
C ASN A 131 0.17 -13.77 12.03
N PRO A 132 -1.15 -14.11 12.10
CA PRO A 132 -2.10 -13.80 11.04
C PRO A 132 -2.10 -12.32 10.61
N LEU A 133 -2.04 -11.38 11.56
CA LEU A 133 -1.98 -9.94 11.24
C LEU A 133 -0.72 -9.58 10.45
N GLY A 134 0.43 -10.16 10.82
CA GLY A 134 1.68 -9.99 10.08
C GLY A 134 1.57 -10.50 8.64
N VAL A 135 1.05 -11.72 8.46
CA VAL A 135 0.88 -12.32 7.13
C VAL A 135 -0.09 -11.51 6.27
N ILE A 136 -1.26 -11.15 6.80
CA ILE A 136 -2.26 -10.34 6.08
C ILE A 136 -1.67 -8.97 5.74
N GLY A 137 -0.99 -8.32 6.68
CA GLY A 137 -0.36 -7.02 6.48
C GLY A 137 0.70 -7.02 5.37
N ILE A 138 1.56 -8.05 5.34
CA ILE A 138 2.58 -8.20 4.29
C ILE A 138 1.93 -8.53 2.94
N ALA A 139 0.99 -9.47 2.90
CA ALA A 139 0.33 -9.88 1.66
C ALA A 139 -0.40 -8.69 1.00
N THR A 140 -1.15 -7.92 1.79
CA THR A 140 -1.85 -6.73 1.32
C THR A 140 -0.88 -5.61 0.91
N ALA A 141 0.26 -5.45 1.59
CA ALA A 141 1.31 -4.51 1.18
C ALA A 141 1.93 -4.90 -0.17
N ILE A 142 2.22 -6.18 -0.40
CA ILE A 142 2.73 -6.68 -1.68
C ILE A 142 1.72 -6.40 -2.79
N ILE A 143 0.44 -6.68 -2.56
CA ILE A 143 -0.62 -6.41 -3.55
C ILE A 143 -0.70 -4.90 -3.84
N ALA A 144 -0.70 -4.05 -2.81
CA ALA A 144 -0.70 -2.60 -2.99
C ALA A 144 0.50 -2.10 -3.81
N LEU A 145 1.69 -2.65 -3.53
CA LEU A 145 2.90 -2.33 -4.30
C LEU A 145 2.77 -2.75 -5.77
N VAL A 146 2.34 -3.98 -6.04
CA VAL A 146 2.17 -4.47 -7.42
C VAL A 146 1.14 -3.63 -8.17
N LEU A 147 0.00 -3.31 -7.54
CA LEU A 147 -1.04 -2.47 -8.15
C LEU A 147 -0.54 -1.05 -8.40
N SER A 148 0.14 -0.43 -7.45
CA SER A 148 0.71 0.92 -7.64
C SER A 148 1.75 0.98 -8.76
N ILE A 149 2.58 -0.06 -8.91
CA ILE A 149 3.52 -0.18 -10.04
C ILE A 149 2.76 -0.32 -11.35
N ARG A 150 1.69 -1.11 -11.42
CA ARG A 150 0.84 -1.24 -12.62
C ARG A 150 0.18 0.08 -12.99
N ASP A 151 -0.40 0.78 -12.01
CA ASP A 151 -0.99 2.11 -12.21
C ASP A 151 0.05 3.09 -12.78
N SER A 152 1.31 3.03 -12.33
CA SER A 152 2.39 3.90 -12.81
C SER A 152 2.82 3.68 -14.27
N ARG A 153 2.42 2.54 -14.87
CA ARG A 153 2.68 2.21 -16.28
C ARG A 153 1.60 2.76 -17.21
N GLY A 154 0.46 3.20 -16.68
CA GLY A 154 -0.67 3.73 -17.44
C GLY A 154 -1.55 2.62 -18.05
N LEU A 155 -2.82 2.95 -18.26
CA LEU A 155 -3.78 2.07 -18.93
C LEU A 155 -3.57 2.14 -20.45
N ILE A 156 -3.58 0.99 -21.09
CA ILE A 156 -3.64 0.89 -22.55
C ILE A 156 -5.12 0.68 -22.89
N THR A 157 -5.73 1.63 -23.58
CA THR A 157 -7.09 1.50 -24.10
C THR A 157 -7.00 1.36 -25.62
N LEU A 158 -7.67 0.34 -26.17
CA LEU A 158 -7.85 0.22 -27.61
C LEU A 158 -8.98 1.17 -28.00
N VAL A 159 -8.68 2.13 -28.87
CA VAL A 159 -9.70 3.02 -29.44
C VAL A 159 -9.96 2.55 -30.85
N GLU A 160 -11.20 2.14 -31.10
CA GLU A 160 -11.71 1.82 -32.43
C GLU A 160 -11.89 3.12 -33.20
N SER A 161 -11.12 3.31 -34.28
CA SER A 161 -11.31 4.46 -35.18
C SER A 161 -12.13 4.01 -36.36
N TRP A 162 -13.37 4.50 -36.46
CA TRP A 162 -14.18 4.36 -37.66
C TRP A 162 -13.63 5.36 -38.68
N GLY A 163 -13.14 4.85 -39.82
CA GLY A 163 -12.71 5.69 -40.94
C GLY A 163 -13.90 5.95 -41.85
N ASP A 164 -14.24 7.22 -42.04
CA ASP A 164 -15.29 7.67 -42.97
C ASP A 164 -14.82 7.58 -44.44
N GLU A 165 -14.23 6.46 -44.86
CA GLU A 165 -13.72 6.27 -46.23
C GLU A 165 -14.78 5.83 -47.25
N ASP A 166 -16.02 5.55 -46.84
CA ASP A 166 -17.09 5.07 -47.75
C ASP A 166 -18.08 6.15 -48.27
N ASP A 167 -17.99 7.40 -47.82
CA ASP A 167 -18.91 8.47 -48.28
C ASP A 167 -18.50 9.14 -49.60
N GLY A 168 -17.38 8.72 -50.21
CA GLY A 168 -16.86 9.29 -51.47
C GLY A 168 -17.46 8.73 -52.76
N ALA A 169 -18.34 7.71 -52.71
CA ALA A 169 -18.79 6.98 -53.89
C ALA A 169 -20.17 7.40 -54.45
N LEU A 170 -20.84 8.43 -53.92
CA LEU A 170 -22.24 8.73 -54.26
C LEU A 170 -22.56 10.15 -54.79
N VAL A 171 -21.58 10.89 -55.33
CA VAL A 171 -21.90 12.11 -56.07
C VAL A 171 -21.14 12.17 -57.38
N ASP A 172 -21.66 11.45 -58.38
CA ASP A 172 -21.66 11.96 -59.74
C ASP A 172 -22.94 11.47 -60.47
N PRO A 173 -23.89 12.38 -60.73
CA PRO A 173 -24.70 12.25 -61.92
C PRO A 173 -24.72 13.54 -62.74
N ALA A 174 -24.11 13.43 -63.93
CA ALA A 174 -24.45 14.02 -65.23
C ALA A 174 -24.46 15.55 -65.40
#